data_AF-A0A6H0UGK5-F1
#
_entry.id   AF-A0A6H0UGK5-F1
#
_cell.length_a   1.000
_cell.length_b   1.000
_cell.length_c   1.000
_cell.angle_alpha   90.00
_cell.angle_beta   90.00
_cell.angle_gamma   90.00
#
_symmetry.space_group_name_H-M   'P 1'
#
loop_
_entity.id
_entity.type
_entity.pdbx_description
1 polymer ?
#
loop_
_entity_poly.entity_id
_entity_poly.type
_entity_poly.pdbx_seq_one_letter_code
_entity_poly.pdbx_strand_id
1 'polypeptide(L)'
;MKAEEHLMDKNLSAQVTKYISEAEREVKANEIYDFFIKKGFTDGQIAGTLSRLKNKGRIVSPKRGFYENTNSLNVLDELKRDINILVGKYNSSVPITIFTGLSDSDKEEYTNIITTLNDLI
;
A
#
# COMPACT_ATOMS: atom_id res chain seq x y z
N MET A 1 20.14 22.29 -20.01
CA MET A 1 20.29 21.35 -18.88
C MET A 1 20.22 21.98 -17.48
N LYS A 2 20.53 23.28 -17.26
CA LYS A 2 20.50 23.87 -15.90
C LYS A 2 19.11 24.27 -15.34
N ALA A 3 18.04 24.27 -16.15
CA ALA A 3 16.73 24.73 -15.71
C ALA A 3 15.89 23.63 -15.01
N GLU A 4 16.11 22.36 -15.34
CA GLU A 4 15.36 21.22 -14.77
C GLU A 4 15.80 20.86 -13.35
N GLU A 5 17.10 21.02 -13.03
CA GLU A 5 17.62 20.81 -11.66
C GLU A 5 17.04 21.81 -10.65
N HIS A 6 16.79 23.05 -11.04
CA HIS A 6 16.23 24.08 -10.13
C HIS A 6 14.72 23.92 -9.85
N LEU A 7 13.98 23.24 -10.72
CA LEU A 7 12.54 22.98 -10.53
C LEU A 7 12.28 21.79 -9.59
N MET A 8 13.15 20.77 -9.62
CA MET A 8 13.06 19.64 -8.68
C MET A 8 13.29 20.04 -7.23
N ASP A 9 14.13 21.05 -6.99
CA ASP A 9 14.47 21.52 -5.64
C ASP A 9 13.32 22.28 -4.92
N LYS A 10 12.22 22.56 -5.63
CA LYS A 10 11.01 23.19 -5.05
C LYS A 10 9.79 22.29 -4.97
N ASN A 11 9.81 21.09 -5.55
CA ASN A 11 8.66 20.19 -5.48
C ASN A 11 8.67 19.37 -4.18
N LEU A 12 8.03 19.91 -3.14
CA LEU A 12 7.90 19.26 -1.83
C LEU A 12 7.29 17.85 -1.94
N SER A 13 6.36 17.60 -2.87
CA SER A 13 5.77 16.27 -3.04
C SER A 13 6.79 15.25 -3.55
N ALA A 14 7.61 15.63 -4.54
CA ALA A 14 8.68 14.77 -5.03
C ALA A 14 9.74 14.51 -3.95
N GLN A 15 10.13 15.56 -3.21
CA GLN A 15 11.12 15.44 -2.15
C GLN A 15 10.65 14.58 -0.98
N VAL A 16 9.40 14.75 -0.52
CA VAL A 16 8.83 13.92 0.56
C VAL A 16 8.71 12.47 0.10
N THR A 17 8.26 12.23 -1.14
CA THR A 17 8.17 10.87 -1.69
C THR A 17 9.55 10.21 -1.73
N LYS A 18 10.56 10.93 -2.24
CA LYS A 18 11.95 10.45 -2.29
C LYS A 18 12.49 10.14 -0.90
N TYR A 19 12.33 11.08 0.04
CA TYR A 19 12.78 10.93 1.43
C TYR A 19 12.20 9.69 2.12
N ILE A 20 10.90 9.44 1.97
CA ILE A 20 10.25 8.26 2.55
C ILE A 20 10.66 6.98 1.81
N SER A 21 10.86 7.05 0.48
CA SER A 21 11.25 5.89 -0.33
C SER A 21 12.66 5.40 -0.02
N GLU A 22 13.61 6.31 0.14
CA GLU A 22 15.01 6.00 0.42
C GLU A 22 15.24 5.55 1.87
N ALA A 23 14.27 5.75 2.76
CA ALA A 23 14.39 5.31 4.15
C ALA A 23 14.31 3.78 4.31
N GLU A 24 13.65 3.09 3.36
CA GLU A 24 13.42 1.62 3.40
C GLU A 24 12.80 1.12 4.72
N ARG A 25 12.05 1.99 5.39
CA ARG A 25 11.37 1.73 6.66
C ARG A 25 10.19 2.68 6.85
N GLU A 26 9.39 2.41 7.88
CA GLU A 26 8.46 3.41 8.42
C GLU A 26 9.21 4.65 8.92
N VAL A 27 8.77 5.82 8.48
CA VAL A 27 9.30 7.12 8.86
C VAL A 27 8.29 7.83 9.75
N LYS A 28 8.74 8.33 10.90
CA LYS A 28 7.88 9.09 11.81
C LYS A 28 7.56 10.47 11.22
N ALA A 29 6.38 10.98 11.52
CA ALA A 29 5.95 12.32 11.13
C ALA A 29 6.94 13.38 11.64
N ASN A 30 7.36 13.32 12.90
CA ASN A 30 8.32 14.30 13.44
C ASN A 30 9.64 14.31 12.67
N GLU A 31 10.18 13.16 12.25
CA GLU A 31 11.39 13.08 11.42
C GLU A 31 11.22 13.84 10.09
N ILE A 32 10.05 13.69 9.45
CA ILE A 32 9.72 14.39 8.21
C ILE A 32 9.60 15.90 8.46
N TYR A 33 8.90 16.31 9.52
CA TYR A 33 8.74 17.73 9.85
C TYR A 33 10.08 18.38 10.18
N ASP A 34 10.89 17.76 11.03
CA ASP A 34 12.22 18.26 11.40
C ASP A 34 13.13 18.42 10.17
N PHE A 35 13.06 17.49 9.22
CA PHE A 35 13.84 17.55 7.98
C PHE A 35 13.38 18.68 7.05
N PHE A 36 12.08 18.81 6.81
CA PHE A 36 11.55 19.77 5.83
C PHE A 36 11.38 21.19 6.39
N ILE A 37 11.20 21.37 7.70
CA ILE A 37 11.25 22.69 8.35
C ILE A 37 12.64 23.30 8.20
N LYS A 38 13.71 22.51 8.39
CA LYS A 38 15.10 22.97 8.15
C LYS A 38 15.36 23.38 6.70
N LYS A 39 14.56 22.89 5.76
CA LYS A 39 14.57 23.28 4.34
C LYS A 39 13.68 24.49 4.03
N GLY A 40 13.04 25.09 5.02
CA GLY A 40 12.23 26.31 4.88
C GLY A 40 10.75 26.07 4.54
N PHE A 41 10.25 24.84 4.65
CA PHE A 41 8.82 24.56 4.45
C PHE A 41 8.03 24.73 5.76
N THR A 42 6.78 25.19 5.66
CA THR A 42 5.89 25.36 6.81
C THR A 42 5.16 24.06 7.16
N ASP A 43 4.71 23.94 8.41
CA ASP A 43 3.91 22.79 8.88
C ASP A 43 2.69 22.53 7.98
N GLY A 44 1.99 23.59 7.57
CA GLY A 44 0.83 23.47 6.67
C GLY A 44 1.20 22.93 5.28
N GLN A 45 2.37 23.30 4.74
CA GLN A 45 2.85 22.77 3.45
C GLN A 45 3.21 21.28 3.55
N ILE A 46 3.85 20.89 4.66
CA ILE A 46 4.25 19.50 4.92
C ILE A 46 3.00 18.64 5.14
N ALA A 47 2.09 19.06 6.04
CA ALA A 47 0.82 18.39 6.32
C ALA A 47 -0.02 18.20 5.05
N GLY A 48 -0.18 19.28 4.27
CA GLY A 48 -0.93 19.24 3.01
C GLY A 48 -0.28 18.32 1.99
N THR A 49 1.05 18.24 1.94
CA THR A 49 1.77 17.34 1.04
C THR A 49 1.62 15.87 1.45
N LEU A 50 1.79 15.55 2.73
CA LEU A 50 1.58 14.19 3.26
C LEU A 50 0.16 13.71 2.98
N SER A 51 -0.84 14.56 3.21
CA SER A 51 -2.24 14.25 2.91
C SER A 51 -2.46 13.96 1.42
N ARG A 52 -1.95 14.83 0.52
CA ARG A 52 -2.07 14.63 -0.93
C ARG A 52 -1.37 13.35 -1.41
N LEU A 53 -0.16 13.08 -0.91
CA LEU A 53 0.59 11.87 -1.29
C LEU A 53 -0.11 10.60 -0.83
N LYS A 54 -0.66 10.60 0.40
CA LYS A 54 -1.47 9.50 0.92
C LYS A 54 -2.70 9.25 0.05
N ASN A 55 -3.45 10.31 -0.28
CA ASN A 55 -4.65 10.20 -1.12
C ASN A 55 -4.35 9.72 -2.55
N LYS A 56 -3.14 10.00 -3.06
CA LYS A 56 -2.67 9.51 -4.37
C LYS A 56 -2.04 8.11 -4.31
N GLY A 57 -2.00 7.46 -3.14
CA GLY A 57 -1.39 6.15 -2.96
C GLY A 57 0.13 6.14 -3.19
N ARG A 58 0.81 7.29 -3.08
CA ARG A 58 2.28 7.36 -3.21
C ARG A 58 3.01 7.00 -1.93
N ILE A 59 2.35 7.20 -0.79
CA ILE A 59 2.79 6.78 0.53
C ILE A 59 1.57 6.20 1.26
N VAL A 60 1.84 5.36 2.25
CA VAL A 60 0.82 4.86 3.18
C VAL A 60 1.09 5.37 4.59
N SER A 61 0.11 5.21 5.48
CA SER A 61 0.26 5.50 6.91
C SER A 61 -0.24 4.30 7.71
N PRO A 62 0.61 3.28 7.92
CA PRO A 62 0.20 2.02 8.53
C PRO A 62 -0.27 2.21 9.99
N LYS A 63 0.27 3.23 10.66
CA LYS A 63 -0.16 3.66 11.99
C LYS A 63 -0.07 5.18 12.15
N ARG A 64 -0.80 5.71 13.13
CA ARG A 64 -0.90 7.15 13.39
C ARG A 64 0.49 7.78 13.54
N GLY A 65 0.80 8.75 12.69
CA GLY A 65 2.05 9.51 12.75
C GLY A 65 3.25 8.79 12.12
N PHE A 66 3.04 7.73 11.37
CA PHE A 66 4.08 7.04 10.60
C PHE A 66 3.68 7.00 9.13
N TYR A 67 4.69 7.03 8.25
CA TYR A 67 4.55 6.99 6.81
C TYR A 67 5.55 6.02 6.20
N GLU A 68 5.15 5.32 5.15
CA GLU A 68 6.01 4.38 4.44
C GLU A 68 5.73 4.42 2.93
N ASN A 69 6.69 3.97 2.13
CA ASN A 69 6.50 3.82 0.69
C ASN A 69 5.47 2.71 0.42
N THR A 70 4.49 3.00 -0.44
CA THR A 70 3.44 2.05 -0.86
C THR A 70 4.01 0.76 -1.46
N ASN A 71 5.20 0.81 -2.05
CA ASN A 71 5.88 -0.32 -2.69
C ASN A 71 6.93 -0.98 -1.77
N SER A 72 7.00 -0.62 -0.50
CA SER A 72 7.89 -1.29 0.45
C SER A 72 7.48 -2.75 0.66
N LEU A 73 8.44 -3.61 1.00
CA LEU A 73 8.19 -5.02 1.25
C LEU A 73 7.13 -5.23 2.35
N ASN A 74 7.20 -4.44 3.43
CA ASN A 74 6.22 -4.52 4.52
C ASN A 74 4.78 -4.28 4.02
N VAL A 75 4.58 -3.24 3.21
CA VAL A 75 3.25 -2.90 2.67
C VAL A 75 2.75 -3.96 1.69
N LEU A 76 3.65 -4.53 0.87
CA LEU A 76 3.30 -5.60 -0.05
C LEU A 76 2.95 -6.90 0.70
N ASP A 77 3.66 -7.20 1.78
CA ASP A 77 3.41 -8.37 2.64
C ASP A 77 2.07 -8.22 3.39
N GLU A 78 1.77 -7.03 3.91
CA GLU A 78 0.46 -6.71 4.51
C GLU A 78 -0.66 -6.83 3.47
N LEU A 79 -0.48 -6.27 2.28
CA LEU A 79 -1.45 -6.40 1.18
C LEU A 79 -1.70 -7.88 0.83
N LYS A 80 -0.64 -8.68 0.72
CA LYS A 80 -0.74 -10.12 0.46
C LYS A 80 -1.51 -10.84 1.58
N ARG A 81 -1.24 -10.49 2.84
CA ARG A 81 -1.95 -11.04 3.99
C ARG A 81 -3.44 -10.68 3.95
N ASP A 82 -3.77 -9.43 3.66
CA ASP A 82 -5.15 -8.96 3.57
C ASP A 82 -5.92 -9.63 2.43
N ILE A 83 -5.28 -9.80 1.26
CA ILE A 83 -5.83 -10.57 0.14
C ILE A 83 -6.11 -12.01 0.57
N ASN A 84 -5.17 -12.67 1.25
CA ASN A 84 -5.36 -14.04 1.72
C ASN A 84 -6.51 -14.15 2.73
N ILE A 85 -6.66 -13.18 3.64
CA ILE A 85 -7.79 -13.10 4.57
C ILE A 85 -9.11 -12.93 3.81
N LEU A 86 -9.15 -12.04 2.81
CA LEU A 86 -10.34 -11.82 1.99
C LEU A 86 -10.72 -13.06 1.20
N VAL A 87 -9.76 -13.68 0.51
CA VAL A 87 -9.97 -14.95 -0.22
C VAL A 87 -10.46 -16.02 0.73
N GLY A 88 -9.82 -16.20 1.89
CA GLY A 88 -10.25 -17.12 2.93
C GLY A 88 -11.68 -16.84 3.40
N LYS A 89 -12.03 -15.57 3.63
CA LYS A 89 -13.40 -15.17 4.01
C LYS A 89 -14.41 -15.50 2.92
N TYR A 90 -14.15 -15.18 1.64
CA TYR A 90 -15.10 -15.49 0.57
C TYR A 90 -15.21 -16.98 0.29
N ASN A 91 -14.09 -17.71 0.33
CA ASN A 91 -14.09 -19.16 0.20
C ASN A 91 -14.78 -19.86 1.37
N SER A 92 -14.75 -19.31 2.59
CA SER A 92 -15.45 -19.88 3.75
C SER A 92 -16.88 -19.35 3.96
N SER A 93 -17.22 -18.16 3.45
CA SER A 93 -18.55 -17.53 3.59
C SER A 93 -19.47 -17.77 2.39
N VAL A 94 -18.92 -18.01 1.19
CA VAL A 94 -19.67 -18.38 -0.04
C VAL A 94 -19.35 -19.80 -0.57
N PRO A 95 -19.05 -20.84 0.25
CA PRO A 95 -18.87 -22.20 -0.28
C PRO A 95 -20.12 -23.06 -0.23
N ILE A 96 -21.17 -22.69 0.52
CA ILE A 96 -22.35 -23.57 0.66
C ILE A 96 -23.44 -23.16 -0.34
N THR A 97 -23.81 -21.88 -0.42
CA THR A 97 -25.01 -21.48 -1.17
C THR A 97 -24.89 -21.66 -2.68
N ILE A 98 -23.71 -21.40 -3.27
CA ILE A 98 -23.47 -21.65 -4.70
C ILE A 98 -23.26 -23.14 -4.93
N PHE A 99 -22.39 -23.81 -4.15
CA PHE A 99 -22.10 -25.23 -4.32
C PHE A 99 -23.35 -26.11 -4.20
N THR A 100 -24.28 -25.81 -3.28
CA THR A 100 -25.56 -26.54 -3.17
C THR A 100 -26.49 -26.33 -4.36
N GLY A 101 -26.35 -25.22 -5.08
CA GLY A 101 -27.12 -24.90 -6.28
C GLY A 101 -26.49 -25.38 -7.59
N LEU A 102 -25.25 -25.88 -7.55
CA LEU A 102 -24.55 -26.40 -8.72
C LEU A 102 -25.04 -27.80 -9.09
N SER A 103 -24.97 -28.13 -10.39
CA SER A 103 -25.10 -29.51 -10.85
C SER A 103 -23.89 -30.34 -10.40
N ASP A 104 -24.01 -31.65 -10.34
CA ASP A 104 -22.94 -32.50 -9.79
C ASP A 104 -21.64 -32.44 -10.61
N SER A 105 -21.73 -32.23 -11.94
CA SER A 105 -20.56 -32.02 -12.79
C SER A 105 -19.83 -30.71 -12.47
N ASP A 106 -20.57 -29.63 -12.21
CA ASP A 106 -19.98 -28.32 -11.90
C ASP A 106 -19.35 -28.31 -10.50
N LYS A 107 -19.88 -29.09 -9.57
CA LYS A 107 -19.28 -29.31 -8.23
C LYS A 107 -17.94 -30.03 -8.33
N GLU A 108 -17.85 -31.04 -9.19
CA GLU A 108 -16.63 -31.80 -9.41
C GLU A 108 -15.54 -30.90 -10.04
N GLU A 109 -15.89 -30.11 -11.05
CA GLU A 109 -15.00 -29.12 -11.65
C GLU A 109 -14.53 -28.06 -10.64
N TYR A 110 -15.45 -27.50 -9.85
CA TYR A 110 -15.13 -26.54 -8.79
C TYR A 110 -14.16 -27.12 -7.75
N THR A 111 -14.39 -28.37 -7.33
CA THR A 111 -13.52 -29.08 -6.36
C THR A 111 -12.12 -29.32 -6.93
N ASN A 112 -12.03 -29.68 -8.21
CA ASN A 112 -10.75 -29.88 -8.90
C ASN A 112 -9.95 -28.58 -9.01
N ILE A 113 -10.62 -27.45 -9.30
CA ILE A 113 -9.97 -26.13 -9.35
C ILE A 113 -9.42 -25.74 -7.97
N ILE A 114 -10.21 -25.90 -6.91
CA ILE A 114 -9.78 -25.61 -5.52
C ILE A 114 -8.58 -26.48 -5.12
N THR A 115 -8.62 -27.77 -5.45
CA THR A 115 -7.53 -28.71 -5.13
C THR A 115 -6.25 -28.32 -5.87
N THR A 116 -6.35 -28.03 -7.17
CA THR A 116 -5.21 -27.59 -7.99
C THR A 116 -4.58 -26.29 -7.48
N LEU A 117 -5.41 -25.33 -7.03
CA LEU A 117 -4.92 -24.08 -6.46
C LEU A 117 -4.19 -24.27 -5.14
N ASN A 118 -4.64 -25.20 -4.29
CA ASN A 118 -3.98 -25.51 -3.02
C ASN A 118 -2.64 -26.22 -3.23
N ASP A 119 -2.50 -27.05 -4.27
CA ASP A 119 -1.26 -27.76 -4.59
C ASP A 119 -0.18 -26.85 -5.22
N LEU A 120 -0.55 -25.64 -5.66
CA LEU A 120 0.35 -24.65 -6.26
C LEU A 120 0.98 -23.67 -5.24
N ILE A 121 0.58 -23.73 -3.97
CA ILE A 121 1.06 -22.88 -2.86
C ILE A 121 1.97 -23.69 -1.95
#